data_AF-A0A1Q7W3P9-F1
#
_entry.id   AF-A0A1Q7W3P9-F1
#
_cell.length_a   1.000
_cell.length_b   1.000
_cell.length_c   1.000
_cell.angle_alpha   90.00
_cell.angle_beta   90.00
_cell.angle_gamma   90.00
#
_symmetry.space_group_name_H-M   'P 1'
#
loop_
_entity.id
_entity.type
_entity.pdbx_description
1 polymer ?
#
loop_
_entity_poly.entity_id
_entity_poly.type
_entity_poly.pdbx_seq_one_letter_code
_entity_poly.pdbx_strand_id
1 'polypeptide(L)'
;MTTGSNGTCGVGMCTARTGWDGPTGLGTPNGLAAFTKGGTTTPAPNPTPTPTPTAPKCTAAQLVANGGLESGGVSWTASTGVVSAAADGEQPHTGSRYAWLDGYGVTHTDLLSQTVKIPAAPCKTATLSYWIKISSADTGTVAHDKLTVKAGTTILATYSNVNRAGYVQKTVSLAAFLGKSVTITFTGVEDGSKPTSFVIDDITLNVS
;
A
#
# COMPACT_ATOMS: atom_id res chain seq x y z
N MET A 1 25.70 21.14 -56.52
CA MET A 1 25.92 22.59 -56.69
C MET A 1 24.80 23.12 -57.56
N THR A 2 23.74 23.65 -56.95
CA THR A 2 22.64 24.34 -57.65
C THR A 2 22.67 25.79 -57.19
N THR A 3 23.54 26.58 -57.79
CA THR A 3 23.61 28.03 -57.55
C THR A 3 22.76 28.71 -58.62
N GLY A 4 21.49 28.99 -58.30
CA GLY A 4 20.59 29.80 -59.12
C GLY A 4 19.91 30.83 -58.22
N SER A 5 19.81 32.07 -58.69
CA SER A 5 19.13 33.15 -57.97
C SER A 5 17.73 33.36 -58.55
N ASN A 6 16.72 33.50 -57.69
CA ASN A 6 15.35 33.78 -58.11
C ASN A 6 15.25 35.23 -58.65
N GLY A 7 14.80 35.40 -59.89
CA GLY A 7 14.46 36.72 -60.43
C GLY A 7 13.00 37.12 -60.17
N THR A 8 12.70 38.42 -60.10
CA THR A 8 11.34 38.93 -59.99
C THR A 8 10.68 39.05 -61.37
N CYS A 9 9.46 38.51 -61.53
CA CYS A 9 8.66 38.60 -62.75
C CYS A 9 7.50 39.59 -62.57
N GLY A 10 7.24 40.45 -63.57
CA GLY A 10 6.01 41.25 -63.68
C GLY A 10 4.82 40.43 -64.22
N VAL A 11 3.67 41.09 -64.44
CA VAL A 11 2.42 40.46 -64.95
C VAL A 11 2.55 40.01 -66.41
N GLY A 12 2.99 38.77 -66.61
CA GLY A 12 3.07 38.13 -67.93
C GLY A 12 4.31 37.24 -68.04
N MET A 13 4.10 35.99 -68.47
CA MET A 13 5.05 34.87 -68.40
C MET A 13 6.49 35.23 -68.77
N CYS A 14 7.43 34.88 -67.90
CA CYS A 14 8.87 35.12 -68.10
C CYS A 14 9.42 34.28 -69.27
N THR A 15 10.16 34.91 -70.18
CA THR A 15 10.89 34.24 -71.27
C THR A 15 12.09 33.51 -70.66
N ALA A 16 12.10 32.18 -70.68
CA ALA A 16 13.20 31.39 -70.13
C ALA A 16 14.49 31.60 -70.94
N ARG A 17 15.61 31.85 -70.25
CA ARG A 17 16.97 31.89 -70.82
C ARG A 17 17.80 30.76 -70.22
N THR A 18 18.87 30.36 -70.91
CA THR A 18 19.83 29.39 -70.39
C THR A 18 20.37 29.85 -69.03
N GLY A 19 20.21 29.01 -68.00
CA GLY A 19 20.58 29.33 -66.62
C GLY A 19 19.46 29.87 -65.72
N TRP A 20 18.21 29.94 -66.20
CA TRP A 20 17.06 30.32 -65.37
C TRP A 20 16.44 29.13 -64.65
N ASP A 21 16.10 29.32 -63.37
CA ASP A 21 15.34 28.38 -62.55
C ASP A 21 13.92 28.93 -62.35
N GLY A 22 12.91 28.20 -62.80
CA GLY A 22 11.52 28.62 -62.67
C GLY A 22 11.10 28.77 -61.20
N PRO A 23 9.90 29.30 -60.90
CA PRO A 23 9.47 29.62 -59.53
C PRO A 23 9.43 28.44 -58.55
N THR A 24 9.59 27.20 -59.00
CA THR A 24 9.70 26.01 -58.15
C THR A 24 11.13 25.63 -57.77
N GLY A 25 12.18 26.26 -58.32
CA GLY A 25 13.57 26.01 -57.92
C GLY A 25 14.14 24.66 -58.37
N LEU A 26 13.61 24.06 -59.45
CA LEU A 26 13.94 22.70 -59.89
C LEU A 26 14.75 22.62 -61.20
N GLY A 27 15.08 23.75 -61.81
CA GLY A 27 15.81 23.85 -63.07
C GLY A 27 15.06 23.27 -64.27
N THR A 28 15.52 23.57 -65.48
CA THR A 28 15.11 22.82 -66.68
C THR A 28 15.78 21.46 -66.62
N PRO A 29 15.07 20.33 -66.68
CA PRO A 29 15.72 19.04 -66.56
C PRO A 29 16.63 18.77 -67.77
N ASN A 30 17.90 18.43 -67.50
CA ASN A 30 18.83 18.02 -68.57
C ASN A 30 18.56 16.56 -68.96
N GLY A 31 17.90 16.38 -70.10
CA GLY A 31 17.70 15.07 -70.74
C GLY A 31 16.44 14.30 -70.32
N LEU A 32 16.09 13.29 -71.12
CA LEU A 32 14.87 12.47 -70.97
C LEU A 32 14.80 11.70 -69.64
N ALA A 33 15.94 11.54 -68.94
CA ALA A 33 16.04 10.84 -67.66
C ALA A 33 15.27 11.53 -66.51
N ALA A 34 14.93 12.82 -66.65
CA ALA A 34 14.10 13.49 -65.66
C ALA A 34 12.61 13.11 -65.74
N PHE A 35 12.18 12.51 -66.86
CA PHE A 35 10.82 12.03 -67.08
C PHE A 35 10.68 10.52 -66.90
N THR A 36 11.78 9.79 -66.69
CA THR A 36 11.68 8.39 -66.26
C THR A 36 11.14 8.37 -64.84
N LYS A 37 10.02 7.66 -64.64
CA LYS A 37 9.35 7.44 -63.34
C LYS A 37 10.39 7.04 -62.30
N GLY A 38 10.87 8.01 -61.53
CA GLY A 38 11.79 7.78 -60.43
C GLY A 38 11.10 6.82 -59.47
N GLY A 39 11.59 5.59 -59.40
CA GLY A 39 11.18 4.63 -58.40
C GLY A 39 11.66 5.11 -57.04
N THR A 40 11.00 6.10 -56.47
CA THR A 40 11.14 6.40 -55.05
C THR A 40 10.48 5.23 -54.34
N THR A 41 11.28 4.24 -53.94
CA THR A 41 10.87 3.29 -52.93
C THR A 41 10.61 4.10 -51.67
N THR A 42 9.35 4.45 -51.42
CA THR A 42 8.94 5.03 -50.14
C THR A 42 9.45 4.08 -49.05
N PRO A 43 10.29 4.54 -48.10
CA PRO A 43 10.68 3.70 -46.98
C PRO A 43 9.41 3.20 -46.30
N ALA A 44 9.26 1.89 -46.17
CA ALA A 44 8.15 1.33 -45.41
C ALA A 44 8.17 1.96 -44.00
N PRO A 45 7.03 2.40 -43.45
CA PRO A 45 6.99 2.96 -42.11
C PRO A 45 7.59 1.94 -41.13
N ASN A 46 8.59 2.37 -40.36
CA ASN A 46 9.15 1.58 -39.27
C ASN A 46 8.03 1.31 -38.25
N PRO A 47 7.76 0.06 -37.84
CA PRO A 47 6.77 -0.21 -36.81
C PRO A 47 7.07 0.61 -35.54
N THR A 48 6.11 1.44 -35.12
CA THR A 48 6.19 2.11 -33.83
C THR A 48 6.22 1.04 -32.73
N PRO A 49 7.24 1.00 -31.85
CA PRO A 49 7.26 0.02 -30.77
C PRO A 49 6.01 0.20 -29.91
N THR A 50 5.23 -0.86 -29.76
CA THR A 50 4.08 -0.87 -28.86
C THR A 50 4.62 -0.83 -27.42
N PRO A 51 4.18 0.11 -26.57
CA PRO A 51 4.63 0.15 -25.19
C PRO A 51 4.27 -1.18 -24.51
N THR A 52 5.26 -1.86 -23.93
CA THR A 52 5.02 -3.04 -23.11
C THR A 52 4.27 -2.61 -21.85
N PRO A 53 3.11 -3.21 -21.50
CA PRO A 53 2.40 -2.85 -20.28
C PRO A 53 3.29 -3.11 -19.07
N THR A 54 3.52 -2.07 -18.26
CA THR A 54 4.23 -2.19 -16.98
C THR A 54 3.40 -3.09 -16.06
N ALA A 55 3.99 -4.18 -15.58
CA ALA A 55 3.32 -5.07 -14.63
C ALA A 55 2.84 -4.30 -13.39
N PRO A 56 1.64 -4.58 -12.86
CA PRO A 56 1.16 -3.98 -11.63
C PRO A 56 2.16 -4.19 -10.49
N LYS A 57 2.50 -3.12 -9.76
CA LYS A 57 3.33 -3.18 -8.54
C LYS A 57 2.44 -3.07 -7.32
N CYS A 58 2.86 -3.67 -6.19
CA CYS A 58 2.11 -3.51 -4.95
C CYS A 58 2.26 -2.06 -4.46
N THR A 59 1.15 -1.44 -4.15
CA THR A 59 1.13 -0.18 -3.43
C THR A 59 1.23 -0.50 -1.95
N ALA A 60 2.38 -0.23 -1.33
CA ALA A 60 2.55 -0.44 0.09
C ALA A 60 1.60 0.46 0.88
N ALA A 61 0.98 -0.09 1.93
CA ALA A 61 -0.01 0.62 2.74
C ALA A 61 -0.10 0.05 4.16
N GLN A 62 -0.52 0.90 5.10
CA GLN A 62 -1.00 0.50 6.41
C GLN A 62 -2.54 0.39 6.34
N LEU A 63 -3.11 -0.70 6.85
CA LEU A 63 -4.52 -1.06 6.64
C LEU A 63 -5.42 -0.94 7.88
N VAL A 64 -4.87 -0.78 9.08
CA VAL A 64 -5.65 -0.65 10.31
C VAL A 64 -6.02 0.81 10.54
N ALA A 65 -7.30 1.11 10.59
CA ALA A 65 -7.78 2.44 10.97
C ALA A 65 -7.66 2.64 12.48
N ASN A 66 -7.33 3.87 12.92
CA ASN A 66 -7.25 4.24 14.33
C ASN A 66 -6.38 3.26 15.15
N GLY A 67 -5.19 2.93 14.65
CA GLY A 67 -4.32 1.91 15.23
C GLY A 67 -3.78 2.22 16.63
N GLY A 68 -3.56 3.50 16.94
CA GLY A 68 -3.22 3.98 18.28
C GLY A 68 -4.44 4.38 19.13
N LEU A 69 -5.66 4.08 18.68
CA LEU A 69 -6.90 4.26 19.45
C LEU A 69 -7.24 5.70 19.90
N GLU A 70 -6.49 6.70 19.44
CA GLU A 70 -6.65 8.12 19.81
C GLU A 70 -8.02 8.71 19.44
N SER A 71 -8.75 8.08 18.52
CA SER A 71 -10.16 8.42 18.22
C SER A 71 -11.18 7.65 19.08
N GLY A 72 -10.76 7.12 20.22
CA GLY A 72 -11.57 6.22 21.04
C GLY A 72 -11.86 4.91 20.31
N GLY A 73 -13.03 4.32 20.55
CA GLY A 73 -13.46 3.08 19.90
C GLY A 73 -13.82 3.20 18.41
N VAL A 74 -13.63 4.36 17.77
CA VAL A 74 -13.94 4.53 16.34
C VAL A 74 -13.13 3.52 15.51
N SER A 75 -13.79 2.89 14.54
CA SER A 75 -13.26 1.80 13.69
C SER A 75 -12.95 0.49 14.41
N TRP A 76 -13.21 0.38 15.70
CA TRP A 76 -13.03 -0.82 16.50
C TRP A 76 -14.34 -1.28 17.12
N THR A 77 -14.57 -2.59 17.13
CA THR A 77 -15.59 -3.20 17.97
C THR A 77 -14.90 -3.71 19.23
N ALA A 78 -15.30 -3.20 20.40
CA ALA A 78 -14.67 -3.52 21.67
C ALA A 78 -15.72 -3.80 22.76
N SER A 79 -15.35 -4.61 23.77
CA SER A 79 -16.12 -4.66 25.01
C SER A 79 -16.16 -3.28 25.68
N THR A 80 -17.18 -3.03 26.50
CA THR A 80 -17.33 -1.77 27.22
C THR A 80 -16.12 -1.52 28.13
N GLY A 81 -15.49 -0.36 28.00
CA GLY A 81 -14.35 0.03 28.84
C GLY A 81 -12.98 -0.38 28.27
N VAL A 82 -12.93 -1.28 27.29
CA VAL A 82 -11.67 -1.78 26.72
C VAL A 82 -10.86 -0.67 26.06
N VAL A 83 -11.49 0.27 25.34
CA VAL A 83 -10.74 1.43 24.83
C VAL A 83 -10.71 2.50 25.91
N SER A 84 -9.57 2.58 26.60
CA SER A 84 -9.36 3.38 27.80
C SER A 84 -8.45 4.58 27.52
N ALA A 85 -8.30 5.46 28.50
CA ALA A 85 -7.37 6.58 28.52
C ALA A 85 -6.32 6.42 29.62
N ALA A 86 -5.20 7.14 29.52
CA ALA A 86 -4.10 7.11 30.51
C ALA A 86 -4.55 7.36 31.97
N ALA A 87 -5.66 8.09 32.16
CA ALA A 87 -6.21 8.38 33.48
C ALA A 87 -6.92 7.17 34.14
N ASP A 88 -7.20 6.10 33.39
CA ASP A 88 -8.03 4.98 33.86
C ASP A 88 -7.22 3.93 34.65
N GLY A 89 -5.89 3.97 34.61
CA GLY A 89 -5.01 3.16 35.46
C GLY A 89 -3.76 2.69 34.74
N GLU A 90 -3.92 1.81 33.75
CA GLU A 90 -2.81 1.42 32.86
C GLU A 90 -2.35 2.63 32.02
N GLN A 91 -1.16 2.51 31.42
CA GLN A 91 -0.55 3.60 30.65
C GLN A 91 -0.42 3.20 29.18
N PRO A 92 -0.70 4.12 28.24
CA PRO A 92 -0.50 3.88 26.81
C PRO A 92 0.97 3.69 26.47
N HIS A 93 1.24 3.06 25.33
CA HIS A 93 2.59 3.00 24.77
C HIS A 93 2.96 4.35 24.13
N THR A 94 2.03 4.91 23.34
CA THR A 94 2.14 6.28 22.84
C THR A 94 0.78 7.00 22.92
N GLY A 95 0.78 8.33 22.84
CA GLY A 95 -0.47 9.09 22.86
C GLY A 95 -1.16 9.06 24.23
N SER A 96 -2.48 8.97 24.22
CA SER A 96 -3.33 9.14 25.40
C SER A 96 -4.35 8.02 25.61
N ARG A 97 -4.49 7.12 24.63
CA ARG A 97 -5.45 6.03 24.63
C ARG A 97 -4.78 4.70 24.33
N TYR A 98 -5.42 3.63 24.75
CA TYR A 98 -4.95 2.26 24.57
C TYR A 98 -6.11 1.29 24.72
N ALA A 99 -5.89 0.01 24.42
CA ALA A 99 -6.84 -1.05 24.71
C ALA A 99 -6.41 -1.79 25.98
N TRP A 100 -7.29 -1.86 26.98
CA TRP A 100 -7.12 -2.64 28.19
C TRP A 100 -8.11 -3.80 28.18
N LEU A 101 -7.60 -5.03 28.07
CA LEU A 101 -8.40 -6.24 28.19
C LEU A 101 -8.11 -6.89 29.54
N ASP A 102 -9.16 -7.36 30.21
CA ASP A 102 -9.14 -8.01 31.52
C ASP A 102 -8.55 -7.14 32.66
N GLY A 103 -8.04 -7.75 33.73
CA GLY A 103 -7.52 -7.06 34.92
C GLY A 103 -8.53 -6.92 36.06
N TYR A 104 -9.58 -7.74 36.06
CA TYR A 104 -10.67 -7.71 37.03
C TYR A 104 -10.41 -8.61 38.24
N GLY A 105 -9.61 -9.67 38.08
CA GLY A 105 -9.40 -10.70 39.12
C GLY A 105 -10.63 -11.57 39.36
N VAL A 106 -11.55 -11.60 38.39
CA VAL A 106 -12.71 -12.48 38.33
C VAL A 106 -12.87 -12.94 36.89
N THR A 107 -13.62 -14.02 36.67
CA THR A 107 -13.82 -14.53 35.31
C THR A 107 -14.41 -13.45 34.41
N HIS A 108 -13.64 -13.06 33.40
CA HIS A 108 -14.02 -12.04 32.44
C HIS A 108 -13.54 -12.41 31.04
N THR A 109 -14.16 -11.80 30.04
CA THR A 109 -13.74 -11.97 28.65
C THR A 109 -13.93 -10.66 27.91
N ASP A 110 -12.82 -10.06 27.53
CA ASP A 110 -12.80 -8.86 26.72
C ASP A 110 -12.41 -9.13 25.28
N LEU A 111 -12.89 -8.28 24.39
CA LEU A 111 -12.48 -8.30 23.00
C LEU A 111 -12.19 -6.89 22.47
N LEU A 112 -11.29 -6.84 21.50
CA LEU A 112 -11.04 -5.73 20.60
C LEU A 112 -10.90 -6.28 19.19
N SER A 113 -11.64 -5.73 18.22
CA SER A 113 -11.59 -6.24 16.85
C SER A 113 -11.81 -5.19 15.77
N GLN A 114 -11.18 -5.42 14.61
CA GLN A 114 -11.37 -4.63 13.40
C GLN A 114 -11.29 -5.53 12.17
N THR A 115 -12.19 -5.30 11.21
CA THR A 115 -12.15 -5.98 9.91
C THR A 115 -11.34 -5.17 8.91
N VAL A 116 -10.33 -5.80 8.32
CA VAL A 116 -9.42 -5.19 7.34
C VAL A 116 -9.48 -5.95 6.02
N LYS A 117 -9.40 -5.22 4.90
CA LYS A 117 -9.31 -5.81 3.56
C LYS A 117 -7.86 -5.84 3.12
N ILE A 118 -7.27 -7.04 3.03
CA ILE A 118 -5.88 -7.21 2.62
C ILE A 118 -5.83 -7.31 1.08
N PRO A 119 -5.08 -6.44 0.40
CA PRO A 119 -4.92 -6.50 -1.05
C PRO A 119 -4.43 -7.88 -1.52
N ALA A 120 -4.85 -8.25 -2.73
CA ALA A 120 -4.36 -9.44 -3.41
C ALA A 120 -2.98 -9.16 -4.06
N ALA A 121 -2.56 -10.04 -4.98
CA ALA A 121 -1.44 -9.76 -5.86
C ALA A 121 -1.60 -8.37 -6.53
N PRO A 122 -0.51 -7.60 -6.71
CA PRO A 122 0.90 -8.00 -6.60
C PRO A 122 1.52 -7.90 -5.20
N CYS A 123 0.75 -7.59 -4.15
CA CYS A 123 1.28 -7.57 -2.78
C CYS A 123 1.68 -8.99 -2.32
N LYS A 124 2.84 -9.09 -1.68
CA LYS A 124 3.45 -10.38 -1.27
C LYS A 124 3.50 -10.56 0.24
N THR A 125 3.43 -9.46 0.96
CA THR A 125 3.56 -9.42 2.41
C THR A 125 2.35 -8.74 3.03
N ALA A 126 1.95 -9.23 4.20
CA ALA A 126 0.99 -8.59 5.08
C ALA A 126 1.47 -8.87 6.50
N THR A 127 1.81 -7.83 7.25
CA THR A 127 2.48 -7.94 8.54
C THR A 127 1.73 -7.13 9.58
N LEU A 128 1.12 -7.82 10.54
CA LEU A 128 0.48 -7.20 11.69
C LEU A 128 1.52 -6.99 12.78
N SER A 129 1.66 -5.76 13.24
CA SER A 129 2.47 -5.38 14.40
C SER A 129 1.61 -4.66 15.43
N TYR A 130 1.90 -4.87 16.71
CA TYR A 130 1.24 -4.20 17.83
C TYR A 130 2.17 -4.20 19.04
N TRP A 131 1.97 -3.24 19.94
CA TRP A 131 2.65 -3.22 21.23
C TRP A 131 1.76 -3.88 22.28
N ILE A 132 2.35 -4.74 23.11
CA ILE A 132 1.66 -5.39 24.22
C ILE A 132 2.45 -5.20 25.52
N LYS A 133 1.75 -4.81 26.58
CA LYS A 133 2.20 -4.87 27.97
C LYS A 133 1.31 -5.85 28.70
N ILE A 134 1.90 -6.66 29.57
CA ILE A 134 1.19 -7.64 30.38
C ILE A 134 1.55 -7.41 31.84
N SER A 135 0.55 -7.02 32.63
CA SER A 135 0.66 -6.85 34.09
C SER A 135 -0.11 -7.99 34.74
N SER A 136 0.45 -8.68 35.74
CA SER A 136 -0.28 -9.75 36.43
C SER A 136 0.07 -9.81 37.91
N ALA A 137 -0.95 -9.95 38.75
CA ALA A 137 -0.79 -10.33 40.15
C ALA A 137 -0.52 -11.84 40.31
N ASP A 138 -0.80 -12.64 39.28
CA ASP A 138 -0.40 -14.05 39.24
C ASP A 138 1.04 -14.22 38.75
N THR A 139 1.95 -14.36 39.70
CA THR A 139 3.39 -14.51 39.44
C THR A 139 3.84 -15.96 39.25
N GLY A 140 2.89 -16.92 39.22
CA GLY A 140 3.17 -18.33 38.98
C GLY A 140 3.69 -18.63 37.57
N THR A 141 3.94 -19.90 37.30
CA THR A 141 4.42 -20.39 36.00
C THR A 141 3.33 -21.10 35.20
N VAL A 142 2.11 -21.14 35.71
CA VAL A 142 0.96 -21.77 35.06
C VAL A 142 0.20 -20.70 34.28
N ALA A 143 -0.17 -21.02 33.04
CA ALA A 143 -0.91 -20.10 32.17
C ALA A 143 -2.42 -20.14 32.49
N HIS A 144 -2.84 -19.27 33.40
CA HIS A 144 -4.22 -19.09 33.85
C HIS A 144 -5.00 -18.20 32.89
N ASP A 145 -4.67 -16.91 32.88
CA ASP A 145 -5.30 -15.89 32.05
C ASP A 145 -4.63 -15.79 30.69
N LYS A 146 -5.39 -15.64 29.61
CA LYS A 146 -4.85 -15.73 28.24
C LYS A 146 -5.37 -14.63 27.33
N LEU A 147 -4.46 -14.06 26.55
CA LEU A 147 -4.80 -13.25 25.38
C LEU A 147 -4.57 -14.07 24.11
N THR A 148 -5.55 -14.11 23.22
CA THR A 148 -5.38 -14.66 21.86
C THR A 148 -5.52 -13.57 20.80
N VAL A 149 -4.63 -13.60 19.81
CA VAL A 149 -4.69 -12.75 18.62
C VAL A 149 -5.07 -13.61 17.44
N LYS A 150 -6.16 -13.27 16.75
CA LYS A 150 -6.73 -14.07 15.66
C LYS A 150 -6.93 -13.26 14.40
N ALA A 151 -6.87 -13.95 13.27
CA ALA A 151 -7.33 -13.51 11.97
C ALA A 151 -8.47 -14.44 11.51
N GLY A 152 -9.71 -13.97 11.62
CA GLY A 152 -10.89 -14.82 11.52
C GLY A 152 -10.86 -15.93 12.58
N THR A 153 -10.81 -17.19 12.16
CA THR A 153 -10.70 -18.35 13.07
C THR A 153 -9.26 -18.78 13.34
N THR A 154 -8.28 -18.24 12.63
CA THR A 154 -6.87 -18.64 12.77
C THR A 154 -6.22 -17.91 13.94
N ILE A 155 -5.63 -18.65 14.88
CA ILE A 155 -4.81 -18.08 15.95
C ILE A 155 -3.44 -17.70 15.38
N LEU A 156 -3.08 -16.42 15.52
CA LEU A 156 -1.80 -15.86 15.11
C LEU A 156 -0.80 -15.84 16.27
N ALA A 157 -1.28 -15.59 17.49
CA ALA A 157 -0.46 -15.57 18.71
C ALA A 157 -1.32 -15.85 19.95
N THR A 158 -0.66 -16.35 21.00
CA THR A 158 -1.24 -16.53 22.34
C THR A 158 -0.25 -16.03 23.38
N TYR A 159 -0.75 -15.28 24.36
CA TYR A 159 0.00 -14.82 25.53
C TYR A 159 -0.76 -15.16 26.80
N SER A 160 -0.09 -15.14 27.95
CA SER A 160 -0.72 -15.32 29.26
C SER A 160 -0.04 -14.51 30.36
N ASN A 161 -0.60 -14.56 31.57
CA ASN A 161 0.00 -14.08 32.82
C ASN A 161 1.52 -14.39 32.97
N VAL A 162 1.97 -15.57 32.50
CA VAL A 162 3.40 -15.97 32.56
C VAL A 162 4.31 -15.12 31.66
N ASN A 163 3.74 -14.40 30.70
CA ASN A 163 4.45 -13.49 29.79
C ASN A 163 4.51 -12.04 30.30
N ARG A 164 4.19 -11.80 31.58
CA ARG A 164 4.22 -10.46 32.20
C ARG A 164 5.53 -9.70 31.88
N ALA A 165 5.38 -8.48 31.36
CA ALA A 165 6.47 -7.59 30.99
C ALA A 165 5.93 -6.18 30.71
N GLY A 166 6.83 -5.19 30.68
CA GLY A 166 6.55 -3.89 30.07
C GLY A 166 6.24 -4.01 28.58
N TYR A 167 6.01 -2.88 27.91
CA TYR A 167 5.68 -2.88 26.49
C TYR A 167 6.75 -3.55 25.63
N VAL A 168 6.31 -4.51 24.81
CA VAL A 168 7.14 -5.19 23.81
C VAL A 168 6.36 -5.23 22.49
N GLN A 169 7.01 -4.86 21.40
CA GLN A 169 6.42 -4.99 20.07
C GLN A 169 6.35 -6.47 19.66
N LYS A 170 5.23 -6.86 19.09
CA LYS A 170 4.99 -8.18 18.51
C LYS A 170 4.64 -8.03 17.04
N THR A 171 5.04 -9.03 16.25
CA THR A 171 4.83 -9.05 14.81
C THR A 171 4.43 -10.44 14.35
N VAL A 172 3.39 -10.54 13.53
CA VAL A 172 2.88 -11.79 12.96
C VAL A 172 2.53 -11.60 11.48
N SER A 173 2.76 -12.64 10.68
CA SER A 173 2.45 -12.61 9.24
C SER A 173 0.98 -12.97 8.98
N LEU A 174 0.34 -12.16 8.14
CA LEU A 174 -0.98 -12.41 7.56
C LEU A 174 -0.90 -12.72 6.05
N ALA A 175 0.27 -13.11 5.53
CA ALA A 175 0.43 -13.39 4.10
C ALA A 175 -0.56 -14.45 3.57
N ALA A 176 -0.98 -15.40 4.42
CA ALA A 176 -2.02 -16.40 4.08
C ALA A 176 -3.43 -15.81 3.85
N PHE A 177 -3.61 -14.52 4.15
CA PHE A 177 -4.86 -13.77 4.02
C PHE A 177 -4.82 -12.72 2.91
N LEU A 178 -3.77 -12.68 2.07
CA LEU A 178 -3.74 -11.81 0.89
C LEU A 178 -4.99 -12.03 0.02
N GLY A 179 -5.60 -10.93 -0.41
CA GLY A 179 -6.84 -10.92 -1.19
C GLY A 179 -8.12 -11.20 -0.40
N LYS A 180 -8.04 -11.33 0.93
CA LYS A 180 -9.21 -11.59 1.80
C LYS A 180 -9.54 -10.37 2.66
N SER A 181 -10.81 -10.25 3.01
CA SER A 181 -11.22 -9.45 4.16
C SER A 181 -11.16 -10.33 5.40
N VAL A 182 -10.46 -9.89 6.43
CA VAL A 182 -10.26 -10.65 7.67
C VAL A 182 -10.47 -9.77 8.89
N THR A 183 -11.15 -10.32 9.89
CA THR A 183 -11.30 -9.68 11.19
C THR A 183 -10.09 -10.03 12.05
N ILE A 184 -9.35 -9.01 12.44
CA ILE A 184 -8.30 -9.13 13.47
C ILE A 184 -9.00 -8.98 14.81
N THR A 185 -8.80 -9.95 15.69
CA THR A 185 -9.42 -9.96 17.02
C THR A 185 -8.37 -10.23 18.08
N PHE A 186 -8.33 -9.38 19.10
CA PHE A 186 -7.68 -9.62 20.37
C PHE A 186 -8.77 -10.05 21.35
N THR A 187 -8.57 -11.17 22.05
CA THR A 187 -9.51 -11.67 23.06
C THR A 187 -8.76 -12.01 24.33
N GLY A 188 -9.06 -11.28 25.40
CA GLY A 188 -8.61 -11.56 26.75
C GLY A 188 -9.60 -12.50 27.44
N VAL A 189 -9.10 -13.45 28.21
CA VAL A 189 -9.89 -14.32 29.07
C VAL A 189 -9.15 -14.44 30.39
N GLU A 190 -9.81 -13.99 31.45
CA GLU A 190 -9.33 -14.06 32.82
C GLU A 190 -10.07 -15.17 33.59
N ASP A 191 -9.36 -15.83 34.50
CA ASP A 191 -9.97 -16.76 35.45
C ASP A 191 -10.47 -16.05 36.72
N GLY A 192 -11.05 -16.82 37.66
CA GLY A 192 -11.70 -16.29 38.85
C GLY A 192 -10.77 -15.90 40.00
N SER A 193 -9.48 -15.63 39.77
CA SER A 193 -8.50 -15.53 40.87
C SER A 193 -7.73 -14.20 40.93
N LYS A 194 -6.54 -14.13 40.35
CA LYS A 194 -5.63 -13.00 40.44
C LYS A 194 -5.66 -12.22 39.12
N PRO A 195 -5.71 -10.88 39.16
CA PRO A 195 -5.88 -10.12 37.94
C PRO A 195 -4.67 -10.20 37.00
N THR A 196 -4.95 -10.26 35.70
CA THR A 196 -4.00 -10.09 34.60
C THR A 196 -4.55 -9.11 33.58
N SER A 197 -3.85 -7.99 33.39
CA SER A 197 -4.15 -6.98 32.39
C SER A 197 -3.35 -7.23 31.11
N PHE A 198 -4.04 -7.24 29.98
CA PHE A 198 -3.43 -7.24 28.65
C PHE A 198 -3.66 -5.88 27.98
N VAL A 199 -2.60 -5.09 27.88
CA VAL A 199 -2.66 -3.73 27.35
C VAL A 199 -2.09 -3.71 25.93
N ILE A 200 -2.90 -3.34 24.96
CA ILE A 200 -2.57 -3.31 23.52
C ILE A 200 -2.58 -1.87 23.02
N ASP A 201 -1.59 -1.53 22.21
CA ASP A 201 -1.49 -0.21 21.60
C ASP A 201 -0.74 -0.25 20.26
N ASP A 202 -0.80 0.84 19.50
CA ASP A 202 -0.04 1.08 18.27
C ASP A 202 -0.13 -0.07 17.24
N ILE A 203 -1.37 -0.44 16.92
CA ILE A 203 -1.68 -1.56 16.02
C ILE A 203 -1.51 -1.12 14.56
N THR A 204 -0.70 -1.86 13.81
CA THR A 204 -0.43 -1.60 12.40
C THR A 204 -0.52 -2.88 11.58
N LEU A 205 -1.08 -2.79 10.38
CA LEU A 205 -1.02 -3.87 9.39
C LEU A 205 -0.42 -3.33 8.11
N ASN A 206 0.85 -3.63 7.85
CA ASN A 206 1.56 -3.15 6.67
C ASN A 206 1.57 -4.20 5.57
N VAL A 207 1.27 -3.78 4.35
CA VAL A 207 1.36 -4.62 3.14
C VAL A 207 2.40 -4.06 2.17
N SER A 208 3.08 -4.95 1.45
CA SER A 208 4.01 -4.64 0.36
C SER A 208 4.24 -5.82 -0.57
#